data_AF-A0A8K0D3D5-F1
#
_entry.id   AF-A0A8K0D3D5-F1
#
_cell.length_a   1.000
_cell.length_b   1.000
_cell.length_c   1.000
_cell.angle_alpha   90.00
_cell.angle_beta   90.00
_cell.angle_gamma   90.00
#
_symmetry.space_group_name_H-M   'P 1'
#
loop_
_entity.id
_entity.type
_entity.pdbx_description
1 polymer ?
#
loop_
_entity_poly.entity_id
_entity_poly.type
_entity_poly.pdbx_seq_one_letter_code
_entity_poly.pdbx_strand_id
1 'polypeptide(L)'
;MFWTFIAVTVCYYTLNLSLGGPIVNYCQFPCSKKVQHTICELKHNCEVSSRCKRFTNLPLTEQEKQEVIDTHNTLRNRIALGIGCRSIDGKLYPKAAAMRELVWDDELEFQAQCWANQCLLQHDRCRRKYDGQYIGQNLAWTAEESLTTTLHRFFDECVNLSVARINRYIYNKKFKTGHFTQFIWWNTSQIGCARAHYVRPNHTYTRVFLGCNYAHQGNIVGLEIYPRGEPCSQCPVGTKCHKKYRGLCTTKPSTSDVPYICRFAANKSRCVPYLSLRGGVSLLDETAVVGERHLHELPFLKAGKVKNAWEETLYFLWSIYFIFTVCKEVKINNRYQYY
;
A
#
# COMPACT_ATOMS: atom_id res chain seq x y z
N MET A 1 -6.84 -33.88 -24.47
CA MET A 1 -8.05 -33.04 -24.37
C MET A 1 -8.70 -33.04 -22.98
N PHE A 2 -8.84 -34.19 -22.30
CA PHE A 2 -9.45 -34.23 -20.96
C PHE A 2 -8.60 -33.53 -19.87
N TRP A 3 -7.29 -33.79 -19.86
CA TRP A 3 -6.35 -33.19 -18.90
C TRP A 3 -6.15 -31.68 -19.08
N THR A 4 -6.20 -31.19 -20.33
CA THR A 4 -6.17 -29.75 -20.64
C THR A 4 -7.43 -29.03 -20.15
N PHE A 5 -8.59 -29.69 -20.21
CA PHE A 5 -9.84 -29.13 -19.69
C PHE A 5 -9.80 -29.05 -18.16
N ILE A 6 -9.36 -30.12 -17.48
CA ILE A 6 -9.19 -30.12 -16.02
C ILE A 6 -8.18 -29.06 -15.58
N ALA A 7 -7.04 -28.91 -16.27
CA ALA A 7 -6.04 -27.89 -15.94
C ALA A 7 -6.57 -26.47 -16.08
N VAL A 8 -7.32 -26.16 -17.15
CA VAL A 8 -7.95 -24.84 -17.35
C VAL A 8 -9.03 -24.59 -16.30
N THR A 9 -9.84 -25.59 -15.97
CA THR A 9 -10.89 -25.49 -14.96
C THR A 9 -10.32 -25.33 -13.55
N VAL A 10 -9.29 -26.10 -13.17
CA VAL A 10 -8.58 -25.95 -11.89
C VAL A 10 -7.89 -24.59 -11.83
N CYS A 11 -7.27 -24.12 -12.92
CA CYS A 11 -6.67 -22.78 -12.98
C CYS A 11 -7.74 -21.69 -12.82
N TYR A 12 -8.88 -21.81 -13.49
CA TYR A 12 -10.02 -20.91 -13.36
C TYR A 12 -10.60 -20.88 -11.92
N TYR A 13 -10.76 -22.04 -11.27
CA TYR A 13 -11.27 -22.11 -9.90
C TYR A 13 -10.24 -21.69 -8.83
N THR A 14 -8.96 -22.00 -9.01
CA THR A 14 -7.87 -21.55 -8.11
C THR A 14 -7.56 -20.08 -8.29
N LEU A 15 -7.68 -19.54 -9.51
CA LEU A 15 -7.73 -18.09 -9.75
C LEU A 15 -8.92 -17.50 -9.01
N ASN A 16 -10.16 -17.97 -9.22
CA ASN A 16 -11.31 -17.40 -8.51
C ASN A 16 -11.25 -17.49 -6.98
N LEU A 17 -10.63 -18.54 -6.41
CA LEU A 17 -10.37 -18.67 -4.97
C LEU A 17 -9.20 -17.80 -4.46
N SER A 18 -8.34 -17.28 -5.35
CA SER A 18 -7.22 -16.38 -5.03
C SER A 18 -7.39 -14.94 -5.53
N LEU A 19 -8.47 -14.66 -6.27
CA LEU A 19 -8.79 -13.36 -6.88
C LEU A 19 -9.59 -12.43 -5.95
N GLY A 20 -10.10 -12.94 -4.83
CA GLY A 20 -10.61 -12.11 -3.74
C GLY A 20 -9.49 -11.83 -2.75
N GLY A 21 -8.99 -10.59 -2.70
CA GLY A 21 -8.31 -10.13 -1.48
C GLY A 21 -9.22 -10.36 -0.26
N PRO A 22 -8.68 -10.42 0.97
CA PRO A 22 -9.51 -10.62 2.15
C PRO A 22 -10.62 -9.57 2.18
N ILE A 23 -11.88 -10.01 2.33
CA ILE A 23 -13.02 -9.11 2.51
C ILE A 23 -12.80 -8.40 3.85
N VAL A 24 -12.36 -7.15 3.80
CA VAL A 24 -12.05 -6.36 4.99
C VAL A 24 -13.32 -5.77 5.57
N ASN A 25 -13.66 -6.18 6.80
CA ASN A 25 -14.71 -5.54 7.57
C ASN A 25 -14.17 -4.30 8.32
N TYR A 26 -14.14 -3.17 7.63
CA TYR A 26 -13.85 -1.85 8.21
C TYR A 26 -14.69 -1.46 9.44
N CYS A 27 -15.84 -2.10 9.70
CA CYS A 27 -16.60 -1.82 10.91
C CYS A 27 -15.87 -2.23 12.21
N GLN A 28 -14.87 -3.11 12.09
CA GLN A 28 -14.02 -3.53 13.21
C GLN A 28 -12.92 -2.51 13.58
N PHE A 29 -12.76 -1.45 12.78
CA PHE A 29 -11.70 -0.45 12.95
C PHE A 29 -12.24 0.97 13.20
N PRO A 30 -13.09 1.19 14.23
CA PRO A 30 -13.53 2.53 14.57
C PRO A 30 -12.36 3.38 15.08
N CYS A 31 -12.47 4.71 14.94
CA CYS A 31 -11.49 5.65 15.50
C CYS A 31 -11.77 5.96 16.97
N SER A 32 -13.02 5.77 17.42
CA SER A 32 -13.42 5.81 18.82
C SER A 32 -14.75 5.10 19.01
N LYS A 33 -15.20 4.90 20.26
CA LYS A 33 -16.52 4.32 20.56
C LYS A 33 -17.70 5.05 19.89
N LYS A 34 -17.54 6.33 19.52
CA LYS A 34 -18.59 7.17 18.92
C LYS A 34 -18.36 7.50 17.44
N VAL A 35 -17.23 7.10 16.87
CA VAL A 35 -16.85 7.47 15.50
C VAL A 35 -16.48 6.21 14.75
N GLN A 36 -17.42 5.80 13.90
CA GLN A 36 -17.31 4.61 13.06
C GLN A 36 -16.41 4.90 11.86
N HIS A 37 -15.82 3.84 11.30
CA HIS A 37 -15.00 3.95 10.10
C HIS A 37 -15.81 4.43 8.89
N THR A 38 -15.26 5.35 8.08
CA THR A 38 -15.94 5.93 6.92
C THR A 38 -16.51 4.86 5.98
N ILE A 39 -15.70 3.86 5.61
CA ILE A 39 -16.17 2.76 4.73
C ILE A 39 -17.32 1.95 5.37
N CYS A 40 -17.31 1.77 6.69
CA CYS A 40 -18.41 1.10 7.39
C CYS A 40 -19.69 1.95 7.37
N GLU A 41 -19.59 3.26 7.61
CA GLU A 41 -20.73 4.18 7.49
C GLU A 41 -21.32 4.17 6.07
N LEU A 42 -20.46 3.98 5.06
CA LEU A 42 -20.84 3.82 3.65
C LEU A 42 -21.23 2.37 3.28
N LYS A 43 -21.47 1.49 4.25
CA LYS A 43 -21.89 0.09 4.02
C LYS A 43 -20.98 -0.70 3.07
N HIS A 44 -19.70 -0.36 3.02
CA HIS A 44 -18.67 -1.03 2.21
C HIS A 44 -18.81 -0.95 0.68
N ASN A 45 -19.94 -0.48 0.15
CA ASN A 45 -20.18 -0.40 -1.30
C ASN A 45 -19.60 0.88 -1.95
N CYS A 46 -19.21 1.86 -1.13
CA CYS A 46 -18.62 3.13 -1.58
C CYS A 46 -19.44 3.83 -2.67
N GLU A 47 -20.77 3.73 -2.60
CA GLU A 47 -21.67 4.32 -3.60
C GLU A 47 -21.49 5.84 -3.72
N VAL A 48 -21.72 6.33 -4.94
CA VAL A 48 -21.73 7.76 -5.23
C VAL A 48 -22.91 8.40 -4.50
N SER A 49 -22.62 9.38 -3.65
CA SER A 49 -23.65 10.07 -2.88
C SER A 49 -24.62 10.79 -3.81
N SER A 50 -25.92 10.76 -3.48
CA SER A 50 -26.97 11.50 -4.20
C SER A 50 -26.74 13.02 -4.27
N ARG A 51 -25.86 13.57 -3.43
CA ARG A 51 -25.47 15.00 -3.48
C ARG A 51 -24.52 15.33 -4.63
N CYS A 52 -23.85 14.33 -5.19
CA CYS A 52 -22.93 14.49 -6.29
C CYS A 52 -23.71 14.84 -7.56
N LYS A 53 -23.41 15.98 -8.17
CA LYS A 53 -23.99 16.38 -9.46
C LYS A 53 -22.96 16.17 -10.57
N ARG A 54 -23.36 15.56 -11.69
CA ARG A 54 -22.49 15.29 -12.85
C ARG A 54 -21.19 14.60 -12.45
N PHE A 55 -21.31 13.57 -11.61
CA PHE A 55 -20.17 12.81 -11.13
C PHE A 55 -19.55 11.99 -12.24
N THR A 56 -18.24 12.03 -12.32
CA THR A 56 -17.43 11.15 -13.15
C THR A 56 -16.28 10.65 -12.30
N ASN A 57 -16.18 9.33 -12.14
CA ASN A 57 -15.00 8.74 -11.54
C ASN A 57 -13.82 8.89 -12.52
N LEU A 58 -12.65 9.32 -12.03
CA LEU A 58 -11.45 9.48 -12.84
C LEU A 58 -10.31 8.67 -12.23
N PRO A 59 -10.34 7.32 -12.35
CA PRO A 59 -9.28 6.46 -11.81
C PRO A 59 -7.90 6.93 -12.26
N LEU A 60 -6.92 6.83 -11.37
CA LEU A 60 -5.53 7.12 -11.71
C LEU A 60 -4.96 5.94 -12.49
N THR A 61 -4.37 6.23 -13.64
CA THR A 61 -3.58 5.24 -14.39
C THR A 61 -2.33 4.86 -13.62
N GLU A 62 -1.70 3.73 -13.93
CA GLU A 62 -0.44 3.33 -13.29
C GLU A 62 0.68 4.36 -13.50
N GLN A 63 0.68 5.05 -14.64
CA GLN A 63 1.59 6.16 -14.89
C GLN A 63 1.34 7.33 -13.93
N GLU A 64 0.08 7.71 -13.72
CA GLU A 64 -0.29 8.78 -12.79
C GLU A 64 -0.01 8.39 -11.32
N LYS A 65 -0.21 7.12 -10.95
CA LYS A 65 0.18 6.61 -9.62
C LYS A 65 1.70 6.75 -9.41
N GLN A 66 2.48 6.38 -10.43
CA GLN A 66 3.93 6.53 -10.41
C GLN A 66 4.35 8.01 -10.37
N GLU A 67 3.65 8.89 -11.08
CA GLU A 67 3.85 10.35 -11.03
C GLU A 67 3.61 10.91 -9.62
N VAL A 68 2.57 10.43 -8.92
CA VAL A 68 2.32 10.80 -7.51
C VAL A 68 3.50 10.39 -6.65
N ILE A 69 3.97 9.14 -6.77
CA ILE A 69 5.09 8.61 -5.98
C ILE A 69 6.38 9.36 -6.27
N ASP A 70 6.74 9.53 -7.54
CA ASP A 70 7.96 10.21 -7.96
C ASP A 70 7.96 11.68 -7.54
N THR A 71 6.82 12.38 -7.66
CA THR A 71 6.67 13.77 -7.20
C THR A 71 6.89 13.86 -5.70
N HIS A 72 6.21 13.02 -4.92
CA HIS A 72 6.36 13.03 -3.47
C HIS A 72 7.77 12.71 -3.02
N ASN A 73 8.36 11.63 -3.53
CA ASN A 73 9.70 11.20 -3.12
C ASN A 73 10.78 12.17 -3.58
N THR A 74 10.65 12.78 -4.76
CA THR A 74 11.59 13.81 -5.23
C THR A 74 11.58 15.03 -4.31
N LEU A 75 10.40 15.52 -3.95
CA LEU A 75 10.25 16.71 -3.12
C LEU A 75 10.60 16.44 -1.64
N ARG A 76 10.22 15.28 -1.09
CA ARG A 76 10.66 14.81 0.24
C ARG A 76 12.18 14.68 0.30
N ASN A 77 12.81 14.12 -0.75
CA ASN A 77 14.26 13.98 -0.83
C ASN A 77 14.96 15.34 -0.81
N ARG A 78 14.45 16.34 -1.54
CA ARG A 78 15.01 17.70 -1.52
C ARG A 78 14.99 18.29 -0.11
N ILE A 79 13.86 18.20 0.58
CA ILE A 79 13.73 18.66 1.97
C ILE A 79 14.69 17.90 2.90
N ALA A 80 14.76 16.57 2.77
CA ALA A 80 15.63 15.76 3.61
C ALA A 80 17.13 16.07 3.42
N LEU A 81 17.53 16.45 2.21
CA LEU A 81 18.89 16.92 1.89
C LEU A 81 19.13 18.40 2.28
N GLY A 82 18.12 19.11 2.79
CA GLY A 82 18.22 20.51 3.18
C GLY A 82 18.28 21.48 2.00
N ILE A 83 17.65 21.13 0.86
CA ILE A 83 17.62 21.94 -0.36
C ILE A 83 16.18 22.11 -0.88
N GLY A 84 15.98 22.97 -1.88
CA GLY A 84 14.69 23.18 -2.52
C GLY A 84 13.94 24.37 -1.92
N CYS A 85 13.00 24.12 -1.00
CA CYS A 85 12.11 25.17 -0.50
C CYS A 85 12.72 26.03 0.61
N ARG A 86 12.46 27.34 0.55
CA ARG A 86 12.73 28.29 1.64
C ARG A 86 11.44 28.53 2.44
N SER A 87 11.56 28.39 3.75
CA SER A 87 10.53 28.71 4.74
C SER A 87 10.12 30.18 4.74
N ILE A 88 9.08 30.50 5.50
CA ILE A 88 8.65 31.88 5.77
C ILE A 88 9.76 32.75 6.40
N ASP A 89 10.73 32.11 7.06
CA ASP A 89 11.89 32.78 7.67
C ASP A 89 13.03 33.03 6.66
N GLY A 90 12.83 32.74 5.36
CA GLY A 90 13.84 32.81 4.30
C GLY A 90 14.90 31.70 4.33
N LYS A 91 14.83 30.81 5.33
CA LYS A 91 15.79 29.71 5.56
C LYS A 91 15.39 28.46 4.80
N LEU A 92 16.39 27.72 4.30
CA LEU A 92 16.19 26.34 3.86
C LEU A 92 15.77 25.47 5.06
N TYR A 93 14.93 24.48 4.78
CA TYR A 93 14.56 23.48 5.77
C TYR A 93 15.80 22.67 6.23
N PRO A 94 15.92 22.35 7.54
CA PRO A 94 17.04 21.55 8.04
C PRO A 94 17.01 20.14 7.44
N LYS A 95 18.17 19.50 7.31
CA LYS A 95 18.27 18.11 6.85
C LYS A 95 17.49 17.16 7.77
N ALA A 96 16.95 16.07 7.19
CA ALA A 96 16.13 15.10 7.90
C ALA A 96 16.87 13.76 8.07
N ALA A 97 16.99 13.28 9.30
CA ALA A 97 17.76 12.09 9.64
C ALA A 97 17.08 10.77 9.23
N ALA A 98 15.75 10.75 9.17
CA ALA A 98 14.95 9.52 9.10
C ALA A 98 13.79 9.58 8.09
N MET A 99 13.78 10.53 7.15
CA MET A 99 12.66 10.72 6.21
C MET A 99 12.44 9.46 5.37
N ARG A 100 11.26 8.84 5.44
CA ARG A 100 10.98 7.62 4.65
C ARG A 100 10.55 7.96 3.22
N GLU A 101 10.87 7.09 2.28
CA GLU A 101 10.19 7.09 0.98
C GLU A 101 8.71 6.71 1.13
N LEU A 102 7.89 7.13 0.17
CA LEU A 102 6.52 6.69 0.01
C LEU A 102 6.43 5.61 -1.06
N VAL A 103 5.64 4.57 -0.78
CA VAL A 103 5.19 3.59 -1.77
C VAL A 103 3.67 3.65 -1.94
N TRP A 104 3.18 3.20 -3.09
CA TRP A 104 1.75 3.15 -3.34
C TRP A 104 1.09 2.07 -2.47
N ASP A 105 -0.11 2.36 -1.95
CA ASP A 105 -0.92 1.42 -1.19
C ASP A 105 -2.37 1.46 -1.72
N ASP A 106 -2.82 0.32 -2.25
CA ASP A 106 -4.12 0.19 -2.90
C ASP A 106 -5.29 0.30 -1.89
N GLU A 107 -5.07 -0.03 -0.60
CA GLU A 107 -6.07 0.17 0.43
C GLU A 107 -6.34 1.66 0.64
N LEU A 108 -5.27 2.45 0.75
CA LEU A 108 -5.37 3.91 0.91
C LEU A 108 -6.07 4.56 -0.29
N GLU A 109 -5.77 4.10 -1.51
CA GLU A 109 -6.46 4.50 -2.76
C GLU A 109 -7.95 4.18 -2.69
N PHE A 110 -8.31 2.95 -2.30
CA PHE A 110 -9.71 2.54 -2.13
C PHE A 110 -10.44 3.45 -1.14
N GLN A 111 -9.89 3.66 0.06
CA GLN A 111 -10.53 4.56 1.04
C GLN A 111 -10.65 6.00 0.50
N ALA A 112 -9.65 6.48 -0.25
CA ALA A 112 -9.68 7.81 -0.86
C ALA A 112 -10.79 7.90 -1.92
N GLN A 113 -10.98 6.85 -2.72
CA GLN A 113 -12.03 6.79 -3.74
C GLN A 113 -13.42 6.76 -3.11
N CYS A 114 -13.62 5.97 -2.06
CA CYS A 114 -14.88 5.95 -1.31
C CYS A 114 -15.26 7.34 -0.79
N TRP A 115 -14.27 8.14 -0.37
CA TRP A 115 -14.50 9.51 0.05
C TRP A 115 -14.73 10.48 -1.11
N ALA A 116 -14.00 10.32 -2.23
CA ALA A 116 -14.22 11.10 -3.45
C ALA A 116 -15.67 10.96 -3.96
N ASN A 117 -16.24 9.77 -3.82
CA ASN A 117 -17.63 9.45 -4.18
C ASN A 117 -18.67 10.19 -3.32
N GLN A 118 -18.25 10.87 -2.24
CA GLN A 118 -19.13 11.66 -1.38
C GLN A 118 -19.23 13.14 -1.79
N CYS A 119 -18.42 13.60 -2.73
CA CYS A 119 -18.43 14.96 -3.25
C CYS A 119 -18.31 16.08 -2.20
N LEU A 120 -17.50 15.86 -1.16
CA LEU A 120 -17.24 16.81 -0.08
C LEU A 120 -15.74 17.15 0.00
N LEU A 121 -15.39 18.44 -0.05
CA LEU A 121 -14.03 18.89 0.34
C LEU A 121 -13.99 19.21 1.82
N GLN A 122 -14.08 18.15 2.60
CA GLN A 122 -13.73 18.15 4.00
C GLN A 122 -13.13 16.79 4.31
N HIS A 123 -12.37 16.71 5.39
CA HIS A 123 -11.87 15.43 5.85
C HIS A 123 -13.04 14.56 6.37
N ASP A 124 -13.13 13.31 5.92
CA ASP A 124 -13.91 12.29 6.61
C ASP A 124 -13.47 12.11 8.07
N ARG A 125 -14.38 11.58 8.89
CA ARG A 125 -14.22 11.55 10.35
C ARG A 125 -13.29 10.44 10.82
N CYS A 126 -13.25 9.31 10.10
CA CYS A 126 -12.44 8.17 10.50
C CYS A 126 -11.95 7.32 9.33
N ARG A 127 -10.63 7.30 9.18
CA ARG A 127 -9.90 6.47 8.23
C ARG A 127 -8.77 5.77 8.98
N ARG A 128 -8.85 4.44 9.04
CA ARG A 128 -7.80 3.57 9.58
C ARG A 128 -7.56 2.45 8.60
N LYS A 129 -6.31 2.02 8.50
CA LYS A 129 -6.00 0.79 7.75
C LYS A 129 -6.57 -0.42 8.48
N TYR A 130 -6.76 -1.52 7.78
CA TYR A 130 -7.19 -2.79 8.38
C TYR A 130 -6.17 -3.38 9.36
N ASP A 131 -4.91 -2.93 9.35
CA ASP A 131 -3.92 -3.28 10.37
C ASP A 131 -3.93 -2.31 11.57
N GLY A 132 -4.93 -1.41 11.62
CA GLY A 132 -5.16 -0.46 12.69
C GLY A 132 -4.34 0.82 12.59
N GLN A 133 -3.48 0.99 11.59
CA GLN A 133 -2.73 2.24 11.40
C GLN A 133 -3.67 3.42 11.16
N TYR A 134 -3.36 4.57 11.76
CA TYR A 134 -4.07 5.80 11.45
C TYR A 134 -3.60 6.39 10.11
N ILE A 135 -4.53 7.05 9.40
CA ILE A 135 -4.32 7.59 8.06
C ILE A 135 -4.50 9.12 8.06
N GLY A 136 -3.50 9.84 7.55
CA GLY A 136 -3.58 11.27 7.23
C GLY A 136 -4.20 11.52 5.86
N GLN A 137 -4.57 12.76 5.55
CA GLN A 137 -5.24 13.07 4.27
C GLN A 137 -4.93 14.48 3.78
N ASN A 138 -4.61 14.60 2.49
CA ASN A 138 -4.59 15.87 1.77
C ASN A 138 -5.71 15.88 0.74
N LEU A 139 -6.44 17.00 0.64
CA LEU A 139 -7.57 17.16 -0.26
C LEU A 139 -7.42 18.44 -1.09
N ALA A 140 -7.76 18.36 -2.37
CA ALA A 140 -7.78 19.51 -3.27
C ALA A 140 -9.04 19.53 -4.13
N TRP A 141 -9.44 20.76 -4.48
CA TRP A 141 -10.36 21.03 -5.58
C TRP A 141 -9.68 21.95 -6.58
N THR A 142 -9.60 21.51 -7.84
CA THR A 142 -8.92 22.26 -8.92
C THR A 142 -9.86 22.46 -10.12
N ALA A 143 -9.58 23.48 -10.94
CA ALA A 143 -10.24 23.70 -12.22
C ALA A 143 -9.49 22.94 -13.33
N GLU A 144 -9.49 21.61 -13.25
CA GLU A 144 -8.85 20.72 -14.26
C GLU A 144 -7.33 20.90 -14.42
N GLU A 145 -6.64 21.26 -13.34
CA GLU A 145 -5.18 21.28 -13.35
C GLU A 145 -4.60 19.88 -13.44
N SER A 146 -3.36 19.79 -13.94
CA SER A 146 -2.62 18.54 -13.93
C SER A 146 -2.43 18.00 -12.50
N LEU A 147 -2.25 16.69 -12.42
CA LEU A 147 -1.97 15.99 -11.17
C LEU A 147 -0.70 16.56 -10.49
N THR A 148 0.42 16.62 -11.23
CA THR A 148 1.66 17.27 -10.78
C THR A 148 1.42 18.68 -10.22
N THR A 149 0.70 19.56 -10.92
CA THR A 149 0.44 20.94 -10.44
C THR A 149 -0.27 20.93 -9.09
N THR A 150 -1.25 20.05 -8.91
CA THR A 150 -1.99 19.93 -7.65
C THR A 150 -1.09 19.45 -6.51
N LEU A 151 -0.23 18.47 -6.77
CA LEU A 151 0.74 17.96 -5.80
C LEU A 151 1.78 19.01 -5.41
N HIS A 152 2.26 19.80 -6.38
CA HIS A 152 3.16 20.91 -6.12
C HIS A 152 2.50 21.97 -5.23
N ARG A 153 1.22 22.29 -5.42
CA ARG A 153 0.51 23.21 -4.52
C ARG A 153 0.49 22.72 -3.07
N PHE A 154 0.27 21.43 -2.84
CA PHE A 154 0.37 20.87 -1.48
C PHE A 154 1.76 21.10 -0.89
N PHE A 155 2.80 20.93 -1.68
CA PHE A 155 4.18 21.13 -1.26
C PHE A 155 4.54 22.61 -1.04
N ASP A 156 4.06 23.50 -1.91
CA ASP A 156 4.42 24.92 -1.93
C ASP A 156 3.91 25.69 -0.69
N GLU A 157 3.04 25.10 0.14
CA GLU A 157 2.75 25.62 1.48
C GLU A 157 4.01 25.69 2.38
N CYS A 158 5.12 25.09 1.97
CA CYS A 158 6.42 25.18 2.61
C CYS A 158 6.90 26.63 2.81
N VAL A 159 6.49 27.58 1.96
CA VAL A 159 6.83 29.00 2.12
C VAL A 159 6.12 29.67 3.30
N ASN A 160 5.10 29.01 3.87
CA ASN A 160 4.29 29.54 4.98
C ASN A 160 4.63 28.93 6.34
N LEU A 161 5.52 27.92 6.38
CA LEU A 161 5.91 27.24 7.62
C LEU A 161 7.31 27.70 8.05
N SER A 162 7.48 28.07 9.31
CA SER A 162 8.79 28.38 9.91
C SER A 162 9.60 27.11 10.16
N VAL A 163 10.91 27.16 9.94
CA VAL A 163 11.81 26.03 10.24
C VAL A 163 11.81 25.65 11.72
N ALA A 164 11.45 26.58 12.61
CA ALA A 164 11.31 26.31 14.04
C ALA A 164 10.21 25.28 14.35
N ARG A 165 9.24 25.08 13.44
CA ARG A 165 8.16 24.10 13.59
C ARG A 165 8.56 22.67 13.28
N ILE A 166 9.73 22.43 12.70
CA ILE A 166 10.18 21.06 12.35
C ILE A 166 10.24 20.15 13.57
N ASN A 167 10.74 20.63 14.71
CA ASN A 167 10.86 19.81 15.92
C ASN A 167 9.54 19.66 16.69
N ARG A 168 8.52 20.45 16.33
CA ARG A 168 7.22 20.42 17.02
C ARG A 168 6.13 20.99 16.12
N TYR A 169 5.33 20.10 15.58
CA TYR A 169 4.14 20.43 14.81
C TYR A 169 3.10 21.11 15.71
N ILE A 170 2.63 22.26 15.23
CA ILE A 170 1.49 22.97 15.82
C ILE A 170 0.49 23.22 14.71
N TYR A 171 -0.73 22.77 14.94
CA TYR A 171 -1.83 23.06 14.04
C TYR A 171 -2.15 24.56 14.09
N ASN A 172 -2.11 25.21 12.94
CA ASN A 172 -2.48 26.61 12.83
C ASN A 172 -3.38 26.84 11.60
N LYS A 173 -4.64 27.18 11.88
CA LYS A 173 -5.66 27.46 10.84
C LYS A 173 -5.27 28.61 9.91
N LYS A 174 -4.47 29.57 10.39
CA LYS A 174 -4.11 30.78 9.64
C LYS A 174 -3.09 30.49 8.53
N PHE A 175 -2.07 29.69 8.82
CA PHE A 175 -0.94 29.51 7.90
C PHE A 175 -1.16 28.43 6.84
N LYS A 176 -2.22 27.61 6.94
CA LYS A 176 -2.58 26.57 5.96
C LYS A 176 -1.34 25.80 5.47
N THR A 177 -0.64 25.15 6.38
CA THR A 177 0.59 24.37 6.11
C THR A 177 0.37 22.86 6.25
N GLY A 178 -0.88 22.45 6.46
CA GLY A 178 -1.27 21.08 6.75
C GLY A 178 -0.90 20.11 5.63
N HIS A 179 -1.05 20.53 4.37
CA HIS A 179 -0.74 19.67 3.25
C HIS A 179 0.77 19.43 3.16
N PHE A 180 1.57 20.50 3.24
CA PHE A 180 3.03 20.39 3.20
C PHE A 180 3.56 19.57 4.38
N THR A 181 3.09 19.83 5.60
CA THR A 181 3.56 19.10 6.79
C THR A 181 3.25 17.61 6.74
N GLN A 182 2.10 17.21 6.18
CA GLN A 182 1.80 15.79 5.90
C GLN A 182 2.71 15.25 4.80
N PHE A 183 2.96 16.05 3.75
CA PHE A 183 3.80 15.71 2.60
C PHE A 183 5.22 15.34 3.03
N ILE A 184 5.79 16.05 4.01
CA ILE A 184 7.16 15.87 4.53
C ILE A 184 7.20 15.20 5.91
N TRP A 185 6.13 14.51 6.31
CA TRP A 185 6.12 13.83 7.60
C TRP A 185 7.02 12.59 7.56
N TRP A 186 7.98 12.48 8.47
CA TRP A 186 9.09 11.52 8.35
C TRP A 186 8.64 10.06 8.35
N ASN A 187 7.69 9.71 9.22
CA ASN A 187 7.25 8.33 9.42
C ASN A 187 6.15 7.89 8.45
N THR A 188 5.60 8.81 7.66
CA THR A 188 4.69 8.45 6.56
C THR A 188 5.48 7.69 5.52
N SER A 189 4.97 6.53 5.11
CA SER A 189 5.69 5.59 4.24
C SER A 189 4.84 5.01 3.11
N GLN A 190 3.54 5.26 3.13
CA GLN A 190 2.56 4.76 2.18
C GLN A 190 1.61 5.89 1.78
N ILE A 191 1.18 5.86 0.53
CA ILE A 191 0.21 6.80 -0.02
C ILE A 191 -0.73 6.09 -1.00
N GLY A 192 -1.99 6.49 -1.03
CA GLY A 192 -2.93 6.12 -2.07
C GLY A 192 -3.89 7.27 -2.32
N CYS A 193 -4.15 7.58 -3.58
CA CYS A 193 -4.94 8.74 -3.97
C CYS A 193 -6.07 8.37 -4.90
N ALA A 194 -7.12 9.18 -4.91
CA ALA A 194 -8.25 9.04 -5.81
C ALA A 194 -8.65 10.40 -6.39
N ARG A 195 -9.18 10.36 -7.63
CA ARG A 195 -9.59 11.54 -8.37
C ARG A 195 -11.01 11.34 -8.90
N ALA A 196 -11.81 12.40 -8.78
CA ALA A 196 -13.17 12.42 -9.31
C ALA A 196 -13.51 13.82 -9.82
N HIS A 197 -14.44 13.89 -10.74
CA HIS A 197 -14.95 15.12 -11.31
C HIS A 197 -16.42 15.27 -10.96
N TYR A 198 -16.82 16.41 -10.40
CA TYR A 198 -18.23 16.67 -10.06
C TYR A 198 -18.51 18.16 -9.87
N VAL A 199 -19.79 18.51 -9.99
CA VAL A 199 -20.32 19.83 -9.63
C VAL A 199 -20.67 19.81 -8.15
N ARG A 200 -20.20 20.79 -7.39
CA ARG A 200 -20.54 20.90 -5.97
C ARG A 200 -22.03 21.20 -5.77
N PRO A 201 -22.60 20.82 -4.62
CA PRO A 201 -23.85 21.41 -4.15
C PRO A 201 -23.74 22.95 -4.17
N ASN A 202 -24.75 23.62 -4.73
CA ASN A 202 -24.84 25.10 -4.82
C ASN A 202 -23.83 25.80 -5.74
N HIS A 203 -23.15 25.08 -6.63
CA HIS A 203 -22.31 25.67 -7.68
C HIS A 203 -22.76 25.20 -9.07
N THR A 204 -22.37 25.92 -10.11
CA THR A 204 -22.71 25.60 -11.52
C THR A 204 -21.53 25.03 -12.30
N TYR A 205 -20.30 25.25 -11.83
CA TYR A 205 -19.08 24.78 -12.48
C TYR A 205 -18.60 23.44 -11.89
N THR A 206 -18.03 22.61 -12.76
CA THR A 206 -17.42 21.34 -12.37
C THR A 206 -16.00 21.57 -11.82
N ARG A 207 -15.56 20.71 -10.91
CA ARG A 207 -14.20 20.73 -10.36
C ARG A 207 -13.65 19.30 -10.33
N VAL A 208 -12.33 19.21 -10.40
CA VAL A 208 -11.60 17.97 -10.14
C VAL A 208 -11.28 17.92 -8.65
N PHE A 209 -11.74 16.87 -7.98
CA PHE A 209 -11.34 16.49 -6.63
C PHE A 209 -10.14 15.56 -6.71
N LEU A 210 -9.14 15.83 -5.87
CA LEU A 210 -8.03 14.92 -5.59
C LEU A 210 -7.96 14.71 -4.07
N GLY A 211 -8.04 13.45 -3.64
CA GLY A 211 -7.81 13.07 -2.25
C GLY A 211 -6.67 12.08 -2.16
N CYS A 212 -5.65 12.40 -1.36
CA CYS A 212 -4.53 11.51 -1.07
C CYS A 212 -4.54 11.13 0.41
N ASN A 213 -4.56 9.83 0.69
CA ASN A 213 -4.46 9.25 2.01
C ASN A 213 -3.01 8.81 2.28
N TYR A 214 -2.54 9.00 3.51
CA TYR A 214 -1.13 8.82 3.91
C TYR A 214 -1.02 7.92 5.15
N ALA A 215 -0.22 6.86 5.10
CA ALA A 215 0.04 6.00 6.26
C ALA A 215 1.55 5.85 6.55
N HIS A 216 2.01 5.93 7.80
CA HIS A 216 1.27 6.37 8.99
C HIS A 216 0.78 7.83 8.87
N GLN A 217 -0.21 8.20 9.68
CA GLN A 217 -0.69 9.59 9.71
C GLN A 217 0.44 10.57 10.08
N GLY A 218 0.44 11.72 9.42
CA GLY A 218 1.24 12.86 9.81
C GLY A 218 0.49 13.83 10.71
N ASN A 219 1.04 15.03 10.86
CA ASN A 219 0.40 16.18 11.50
C ASN A 219 -0.10 15.92 12.92
N ILE A 220 0.61 15.08 13.67
CA ILE A 220 0.29 14.79 15.06
C ILE A 220 0.76 15.97 15.90
N VAL A 221 -0.19 16.68 16.52
CA VAL A 221 0.09 17.88 17.34
C VAL A 221 1.09 17.54 18.44
N GLY A 222 2.14 18.35 18.54
CA GLY A 222 3.18 18.20 19.55
C GLY A 222 4.33 17.28 19.16
N LEU A 223 4.20 16.46 18.10
CA LEU A 223 5.30 15.66 17.60
C LEU A 223 6.13 16.42 16.57
N GLU A 224 7.37 16.01 16.38
CA GLU A 224 8.21 16.55 15.30
C GLU A 224 7.72 16.12 13.92
N ILE A 225 7.88 17.00 12.93
CA ILE A 225 7.56 16.72 11.53
C ILE A 225 8.60 15.73 10.97
N TYR A 226 9.87 15.96 11.30
CA TYR A 226 10.96 15.01 11.06
C TYR A 226 12.13 15.27 12.03
N PRO A 227 12.87 14.22 12.42
CA PRO A 227 14.08 14.39 13.22
C PRO A 227 15.16 15.04 12.38
N ARG A 228 15.77 16.10 12.91
CA ARG A 228 16.87 16.81 12.25
C ARG A 228 18.16 15.99 12.37
N GLY A 229 18.96 15.99 11.31
CA GLY A 229 20.28 15.34 11.31
C GLY A 229 20.76 15.04 9.91
N GLU A 230 21.94 14.41 9.80
CA GLU A 230 22.46 14.01 8.49
C GLU A 230 21.51 13.00 7.81
N PRO A 231 21.28 13.11 6.49
CA PRO A 231 20.31 12.28 5.81
C PRO A 231 20.63 10.79 5.99
N CYS A 232 19.59 10.00 6.24
CA CYS A 232 19.70 8.56 6.52
C CYS A 232 20.45 8.16 7.81
N SER A 233 20.89 9.10 8.66
CA SER A 233 21.61 8.77 9.91
C SER A 233 20.74 8.08 10.96
N GLN A 234 19.42 8.16 10.84
CA GLN A 234 18.46 7.57 11.79
C GLN A 234 17.35 6.81 11.07
N CYS A 235 17.67 6.14 9.96
CA CYS A 235 16.68 5.32 9.28
C CYS A 235 16.06 4.26 10.22
N PRO A 236 14.73 4.04 10.18
CA PRO A 236 14.07 3.04 11.01
C PRO A 236 14.69 1.65 10.86
N VAL A 237 14.62 0.85 11.94
CA VAL A 237 15.14 -0.53 11.95
C VAL A 237 14.63 -1.32 10.76
N GLY A 238 15.55 -2.01 10.07
CA GLY A 238 15.29 -2.79 8.86
C GLY A 238 15.35 -1.98 7.57
N THR A 239 15.28 -0.65 7.62
CA THR A 239 15.36 0.20 6.42
C THR A 239 16.80 0.67 6.17
N LYS A 240 17.11 1.03 4.92
CA LYS A 240 18.43 1.54 4.51
C LYS A 240 18.27 2.86 3.77
N CYS A 241 19.37 3.58 3.56
CA CYS A 241 19.36 4.76 2.72
C CYS A 241 19.03 4.37 1.26
N HIS A 242 18.11 5.08 0.64
CA HIS A 242 17.64 4.78 -0.71
C HIS A 242 18.68 5.22 -1.76
N LYS A 243 18.95 4.37 -2.76
CA LYS A 243 20.01 4.61 -3.77
C LYS A 243 19.72 5.79 -4.70
N LYS A 244 18.48 5.92 -5.19
CA LYS A 244 17.99 7.04 -6.03
C LYS A 244 17.76 8.30 -5.17
N TYR A 245 16.84 8.22 -4.20
CA TYR A 245 16.53 9.28 -3.26
C TYR A 245 17.45 9.27 -2.05
N ARG A 246 18.67 9.79 -2.20
CA ARG A 246 19.74 9.72 -1.18
C ARG A 246 19.43 10.37 0.17
N GLY A 247 18.38 11.18 0.27
CA GLY A 247 17.90 11.75 1.52
C GLY A 247 16.85 10.90 2.23
N LEU A 248 16.40 9.78 1.64
CA LEU A 248 15.27 9.00 2.12
C LEU A 248 15.68 7.59 2.57
N CYS A 249 14.95 7.07 3.56
CA CYS A 249 15.00 5.69 4.01
C CYS A 249 14.05 4.82 3.19
N THR A 250 14.44 3.58 2.89
CA THR A 250 13.60 2.62 2.17
C THR A 250 12.37 2.20 2.96
N THR A 251 11.34 1.73 2.26
CA THR A 251 10.10 1.20 2.87
C THR A 251 10.14 -0.30 3.13
N LYS A 252 10.91 -1.04 2.34
CA LYS A 252 11.11 -2.48 2.53
C LYS A 252 12.28 -2.74 3.47
N PRO A 253 12.17 -3.75 4.36
CA PRO A 253 13.33 -4.32 5.01
C PRO A 253 14.34 -4.69 3.94
N SER A 254 15.59 -4.28 4.08
CA SER A 254 16.61 -4.82 3.21
C SER A 254 16.64 -6.34 3.40
N THR A 255 16.65 -7.11 2.31
CA THR A 255 16.73 -8.58 2.37
C THR A 255 17.99 -9.07 3.09
N SER A 256 18.95 -8.17 3.37
CA SER A 256 20.18 -8.45 4.11
C SER A 256 20.01 -8.47 5.63
N ASP A 257 18.93 -7.91 6.19
CA ASP A 257 18.81 -7.68 7.64
C ASP A 257 17.53 -8.26 8.27
N VAL A 258 16.80 -9.15 7.58
CA VAL A 258 15.65 -9.83 8.21
C VAL A 258 16.20 -10.82 9.24
N PRO A 259 15.93 -10.65 10.56
CA PRO A 259 16.36 -11.63 11.54
C PRO A 259 15.70 -12.97 11.22
N TYR A 260 16.50 -14.03 11.11
CA TYR A 260 15.98 -15.39 10.99
C TYR A 260 15.82 -15.96 12.39
N ILE A 261 14.66 -16.55 12.71
CA ILE A 261 14.54 -17.44 13.86
C ILE A 261 14.95 -18.82 13.38
N CYS A 262 16.07 -19.33 13.91
CA CYS A 262 16.52 -20.69 13.66
C CYS A 262 16.20 -21.54 14.88
N ARG A 263 15.47 -22.65 14.69
CA ARG A 263 15.40 -23.72 15.69
C ARG A 263 16.48 -24.74 15.39
N PHE A 264 17.26 -25.07 16.41
CA PHE A 264 18.23 -26.15 16.38
C PHE A 264 17.55 -27.40 16.95
N ALA A 265 17.16 -28.32 16.06
CA ALA A 265 16.88 -29.70 16.46
C ALA A 265 18.14 -30.52 16.18
N ALA A 266 18.38 -31.54 16.99
CA ALA A 266 19.66 -32.25 17.21
C ALA A 266 20.39 -32.87 16.00
N ASN A 267 20.04 -32.53 14.75
CA ASN A 267 20.89 -32.66 13.55
C ASN A 267 20.38 -31.91 12.30
N LYS A 268 19.43 -30.97 12.40
CA LYS A 268 18.98 -30.11 11.28
C LYS A 268 18.58 -28.72 11.77
N SER A 269 19.14 -27.68 11.17
CA SER A 269 18.73 -26.29 11.36
C SER A 269 17.67 -25.92 10.30
N ARG A 270 16.50 -25.45 10.77
CA ARG A 270 15.49 -24.83 9.90
C ARG A 270 15.33 -23.38 10.36
N CYS A 271 15.65 -22.45 9.48
CA CYS A 271 15.56 -21.02 9.71
C CYS A 271 14.35 -20.46 8.95
N VAL A 272 13.54 -19.64 9.62
CA VAL A 272 12.42 -18.93 8.99
C VAL A 272 12.59 -17.42 9.15
N PRO A 273 12.28 -16.61 8.11
CA PRO A 273 12.32 -15.16 8.24
C PRO A 273 11.27 -14.69 9.25
N TYR A 274 11.63 -13.78 10.15
CA TYR A 274 10.74 -13.27 11.21
C TYR A 274 9.39 -12.72 10.71
N LEU A 275 9.32 -12.28 9.44
CA LEU A 275 8.11 -11.78 8.79
C LEU A 275 7.04 -12.85 8.54
N SER A 276 7.35 -14.15 8.70
CA SER A 276 6.41 -15.26 8.49
C SER A 276 5.46 -15.53 9.68
N LEU A 277 5.59 -14.81 10.81
CA LEU A 277 4.79 -15.06 12.02
C LEU A 277 3.62 -14.07 12.23
N ARG A 278 3.35 -13.14 11.31
CA ARG A 278 2.16 -12.27 11.37
C ARG A 278 1.03 -12.81 10.50
N GLY A 279 0.62 -14.01 10.85
CA GLY A 279 -0.63 -14.65 10.46
C GLY A 279 -0.81 -15.75 11.48
N GLY A 280 -1.80 -15.62 12.36
CA GLY A 280 -2.03 -16.58 13.43
C GLY A 280 -2.29 -17.97 12.86
N VAL A 281 -1.23 -18.77 12.73
CA VAL A 281 -1.32 -20.22 12.73
C VAL A 281 -0.91 -20.62 14.14
N SER A 282 -1.90 -20.91 14.97
CA SER A 282 -1.66 -21.72 16.16
C SER A 282 -1.03 -23.02 15.68
N LEU A 283 0.20 -23.30 16.11
CA LEU A 283 0.71 -24.68 16.11
C LEU A 283 -0.10 -25.44 17.17
N LEU A 284 -1.31 -25.85 16.78
CA LEU A 284 -2.01 -26.93 17.47
C LEU A 284 -1.56 -28.24 16.81
N ASP A 285 -1.33 -29.22 17.69
CA ASP A 285 -0.81 -30.55 17.42
C ASP A 285 -1.42 -31.22 16.19
N GLU A 286 -0.55 -31.73 15.31
CA GLU A 286 -0.86 -32.94 14.55
C GLU A 286 0.07 -34.05 15.02
N THR A 287 -0.37 -34.78 16.04
CA THR A 287 0.04 -36.15 16.28
C THR A 287 -0.60 -37.04 15.21
N ALA A 288 0.01 -37.11 14.03
CA ALA A 288 -0.25 -38.17 13.07
C ALA A 288 1.00 -39.06 12.96
N VAL A 289 1.07 -40.04 13.86
CA VAL A 289 2.01 -41.16 13.77
C VAL A 289 1.61 -42.00 12.56
N VAL A 290 2.39 -41.95 11.49
CA VAL A 290 2.46 -43.06 10.52
C VAL A 290 3.80 -43.74 10.76
N GLY A 291 3.77 -44.81 11.55
CA GLY A 291 4.91 -45.68 11.76
C GLY A 291 5.18 -46.51 10.51
N GLU A 292 6.42 -46.49 10.06
CA GLU A 292 6.97 -47.49 9.15
C GLU A 292 6.87 -48.87 9.83
N ARG A 293 6.30 -49.86 9.11
CA ARG A 293 6.60 -51.27 9.37
C ARG A 293 6.80 -52.02 8.06
N HIS A 294 7.82 -52.86 8.13
CA HIS A 294 8.45 -53.71 7.13
C HIS A 294 7.54 -54.52 6.20
N LEU A 295 8.03 -54.65 4.96
CA LEU A 295 8.16 -55.86 4.13
C LEU A 295 7.30 -57.07 4.56
N HIS A 296 6.42 -57.54 3.67
CA HIS A 296 6.43 -58.90 3.11
C HIS A 296 5.36 -59.07 2.00
N GLU A 297 5.76 -59.76 0.91
CA GLU A 297 4.98 -60.52 -0.08
C GLU A 297 4.37 -59.84 -1.36
N LEU A 298 4.97 -60.23 -2.50
CA LEU A 298 4.46 -60.24 -3.90
C LEU A 298 3.31 -61.28 -4.06
N PRO A 299 2.54 -61.44 -5.19
CA PRO A 299 2.88 -61.12 -6.60
C PRO A 299 1.72 -60.65 -7.54
N PHE A 300 2.08 -59.99 -8.66
CA PHE A 300 1.88 -60.48 -10.05
C PHE A 300 2.02 -59.35 -11.07
N LEU A 301 3.07 -59.47 -11.88
CA LEU A 301 3.18 -58.84 -13.20
C LEU A 301 2.22 -59.52 -14.17
N LYS A 302 1.47 -58.73 -14.95
CA LYS A 302 1.17 -59.08 -16.35
C LYS A 302 1.47 -57.88 -17.25
N ALA A 303 2.26 -58.20 -18.28
CA ALA A 303 2.88 -57.29 -19.22
C ALA A 303 1.88 -56.55 -20.11
N GLY A 304 2.26 -55.35 -20.57
CA GLY A 304 1.55 -54.66 -21.65
C GLY A 304 2.00 -53.23 -21.93
N LYS A 305 2.98 -53.09 -22.84
CA LYS A 305 3.31 -51.89 -23.64
C LYS A 305 3.92 -50.68 -22.90
N VAL A 306 5.25 -50.57 -23.02
CA VAL A 306 5.97 -49.30 -22.90
C VAL A 306 5.52 -48.39 -24.03
N LYS A 307 4.76 -47.33 -23.71
CA LYS A 307 4.70 -46.11 -24.53
C LYS A 307 5.64 -45.09 -23.88
N ASN A 308 6.39 -44.40 -24.73
CA ASN A 308 7.56 -43.59 -24.40
C ASN A 308 7.32 -42.59 -23.24
N ALA A 309 7.83 -42.90 -22.05
CA ALA A 309 7.76 -42.05 -20.84
C ALA A 309 8.40 -40.65 -21.03
N TRP A 310 9.22 -40.48 -22.05
CA TRP A 310 9.84 -39.19 -22.41
C TRP A 310 8.85 -38.19 -23.00
N GLU A 311 7.86 -38.63 -23.79
CA GLU A 311 6.86 -37.74 -24.38
C GLU A 311 5.86 -37.24 -23.31
N GLU A 312 5.42 -38.13 -22.42
CA GLU A 312 4.56 -37.79 -21.28
C GLU A 312 5.22 -36.76 -20.35
N THR A 313 6.52 -36.90 -20.10
CA THR A 313 7.29 -35.97 -19.25
C THR A 313 7.45 -34.60 -19.92
N LEU A 314 7.69 -34.55 -21.24
CA LEU A 314 7.77 -33.30 -21.99
C LEU A 314 6.41 -32.58 -22.07
N TYR A 315 5.31 -33.32 -22.25
CA TYR A 315 3.96 -32.76 -22.19
C TYR A 315 3.63 -32.20 -20.81
N PHE A 316 4.03 -32.89 -19.74
CA PHE A 316 3.82 -32.42 -18.37
C PHE A 316 4.60 -31.12 -18.09
N LEU A 317 5.87 -31.05 -18.48
CA LEU A 317 6.71 -29.86 -18.32
C LEU A 317 6.23 -28.67 -19.18
N TRP A 318 5.77 -28.94 -20.40
CA TRP A 318 5.20 -27.91 -21.28
C TRP A 318 3.86 -27.38 -20.74
N SER A 319 3.04 -28.25 -20.16
CA SER A 319 1.79 -27.88 -19.47
C SER A 319 2.06 -26.98 -18.27
N ILE A 320 3.07 -27.29 -17.45
CA ILE A 320 3.49 -26.46 -16.33
C ILE A 320 3.99 -25.10 -16.81
N TYR A 321 4.84 -25.06 -17.84
CA TYR A 321 5.34 -23.81 -18.43
C TYR A 321 4.23 -22.93 -19.01
N PHE A 322 3.25 -23.53 -19.71
CA PHE A 322 2.09 -22.82 -20.24
C PHE A 322 1.20 -22.27 -19.11
N ILE A 323 0.94 -23.05 -18.05
CA ILE A 323 0.22 -22.59 -16.86
C ILE A 323 0.94 -21.39 -16.22
N PHE A 324 2.26 -21.47 -16.03
CA PHE A 324 3.04 -20.36 -15.45
C PHE A 324 3.03 -19.10 -16.31
N THR A 325 3.05 -19.24 -17.63
CA THR A 325 3.09 -18.11 -18.57
C THR A 325 1.73 -17.41 -18.66
N VAL A 326 0.64 -18.18 -18.79
CA VAL A 326 -0.74 -17.66 -18.84
C VAL A 326 -1.17 -17.06 -17.49
N CYS A 327 -0.80 -17.67 -16.36
CA CYS A 327 -1.10 -17.11 -15.03
C CYS A 327 -0.37 -15.79 -14.76
N LYS A 328 0.81 -15.57 -15.37
CA LYS A 328 1.61 -14.37 -15.18
C LYS A 328 1.01 -13.16 -15.91
N GLU A 329 0.39 -13.35 -17.07
CA GLU A 329 -0.33 -12.29 -17.80
C GLU A 329 -1.68 -11.94 -17.14
N VAL A 330 -2.42 -12.92 -16.61
CA VAL A 330 -3.71 -12.66 -15.93
C VAL A 330 -3.53 -11.88 -14.62
N LYS A 331 -2.42 -12.08 -13.89
CA LYS A 331 -2.11 -11.35 -12.64
C LYS A 331 -1.89 -9.84 -12.83
N ILE A 332 -1.63 -9.39 -14.06
CA ILE A 332 -1.39 -7.98 -14.39
C ILE A 332 -2.71 -7.20 -14.55
N ASN A 333 -3.83 -7.88 -14.84
CA ASN A 333 -5.07 -7.22 -15.27
C ASN A 333 -6.20 -7.12 -14.22
N ASN A 334 -6.14 -7.82 -13.08
CA ASN A 334 -7.24 -7.83 -12.11
C ASN A 334 -6.80 -7.39 -10.71
N ARG A 335 -6.85 -6.08 -10.44
CA ARG A 335 -6.77 -5.51 -9.08
C ARG A 335 -8.18 -5.40 -8.47
N TYR A 336 -8.34 -6.02 -7.30
CA TYR A 336 -9.39 -5.89 -6.29
C TYR A 336 -10.83 -5.65 -6.79
N GLN A 337 -11.65 -6.71 -6.78
CA GLN A 337 -13.11 -6.56 -6.76
C GLN A 337 -13.58 -6.25 -5.33
N TYR A 338 -14.17 -5.07 -5.16
CA TYR A 338 -14.86 -4.65 -3.94
C TYR A 338 -16.37 -4.89 -4.17
N TYR A 339 -17.00 -5.74 -3.36
CA TYR A 339 -18.45 -5.99 -3.39
C TYR A 339 -19.19 -5.10 -2.40
#